data_AF-A0A5B7B4N0-F1
#
_entry.id   AF-A0A5B7B4N0-F1
#
_cell.length_a   1.000
_cell.length_b   1.000
_cell.length_c   1.000
_cell.angle_alpha   90.00
_cell.angle_beta   90.00
_cell.angle_gamma   90.00
#
_symmetry.space_group_name_H-M   'P 1'
#
loop_
_entity.id
_entity.type
_entity.pdbx_description
1 polymer ?
#
loop_
_entity_poly.entity_id
_entity_poly.type
_entity_poly.pdbx_seq_one_letter_code
_entity_poly.pdbx_strand_id
1 'polypeptide(L)'
;ADALISTGLADLGYVYVNIDDCWSTATRNSKGQLVPDPKTFPSGIKALADYIHGKGLKLGIYSDAGIFTCQVRPGSLYHENDDAELFASWGVDYLKYDNCFNLGIKPEDRYPPMRDALNATERTIFYSLCEWGVDDPALWADKVGNSWRTTDDINDSWASMTTIADLNDKWAAYA
;
A
#
# COMPACT_ATOMS: atom_id res chain seq x y z
N ALA A 1 2.16 -6.98 15.60
CA ALA A 1 1.05 -6.47 16.42
C ALA A 1 1.36 -6.59 17.92
N ASP A 2 1.54 -7.80 18.47
CA ASP A 2 1.86 -7.97 19.91
C ASP A 2 3.06 -7.14 20.39
N ALA A 3 4.15 -7.13 19.61
CA ALA A 3 5.34 -6.35 19.96
C ALA A 3 5.06 -4.84 20.02
N LEU A 4 4.19 -4.28 19.17
CA LEU A 4 3.84 -2.85 19.23
C LEU A 4 3.16 -2.51 20.56
N ILE A 5 2.34 -3.42 21.09
CA ILE A 5 1.69 -3.28 22.39
C ILE A 5 2.72 -3.47 23.52
N SER A 6 3.44 -4.60 23.52
CA SER A 6 4.30 -4.97 24.66
C SER A 6 5.52 -4.07 24.83
N THR A 7 5.97 -3.41 23.76
CA THR A 7 7.07 -2.44 23.81
C THR A 7 6.61 -1.01 24.11
N GLY A 8 5.30 -0.73 24.12
CA GLY A 8 4.75 0.61 24.28
C GLY A 8 4.83 1.49 23.03
N LEU A 9 5.28 0.97 21.89
CA LEU A 9 5.30 1.73 20.62
C LEU A 9 3.90 2.15 20.17
N ALA A 10 2.88 1.32 20.43
CA ALA A 10 1.49 1.68 20.13
C ALA A 10 1.06 2.95 20.90
N ASP A 11 1.46 3.08 22.17
CA ASP A 11 1.19 4.26 23.01
C ASP A 11 1.92 5.52 22.50
N LEU A 12 2.99 5.35 21.73
CA LEU A 12 3.72 6.42 21.04
C LEU A 12 3.14 6.78 19.65
N GLY A 13 2.07 6.11 19.22
CA GLY A 13 1.36 6.41 17.97
C GLY A 13 1.66 5.48 16.79
N TYR A 14 2.50 4.44 16.97
CA TYR A 14 2.75 3.44 15.92
C TYR A 14 1.58 2.44 15.84
N VAL A 15 0.52 2.83 15.13
CA VAL A 15 -0.75 2.07 15.09
C VAL A 15 -0.97 1.22 13.85
N TYR A 16 -0.23 1.47 12.76
CA TYR A 16 -0.38 0.72 11.51
C TYR A 16 0.58 -0.49 11.48
N VAL A 17 0.02 -1.69 11.27
CA VAL A 17 0.76 -2.92 10.97
C VAL A 17 0.58 -3.20 9.49
N ASN A 18 1.55 -2.79 8.67
CA ASN A 18 1.43 -2.85 7.22
C ASN A 18 2.11 -4.11 6.67
N ILE A 19 1.37 -4.87 5.88
CA ILE A 19 1.89 -5.98 5.06
C ILE A 19 2.37 -5.38 3.74
N ASP A 20 3.61 -5.69 3.34
CA ASP A 20 4.17 -5.29 2.04
C ASP A 20 3.94 -6.40 0.98
N ASP A 21 4.74 -6.47 -0.07
CA ASP A 21 4.58 -7.45 -1.15
C ASP A 21 4.67 -8.92 -0.64
N CYS A 22 4.37 -9.88 -1.53
CA CYS A 22 4.41 -11.33 -1.31
C CYS A 22 3.31 -11.92 -0.40
N TRP A 23 2.25 -11.20 -0.08
CA TRP A 23 1.17 -11.73 0.79
C TRP A 23 0.17 -12.63 0.06
N SER A 24 0.03 -12.49 -1.25
CA SER A 24 -0.94 -13.22 -2.07
C SER A 24 -0.35 -14.39 -2.82
N THR A 25 -1.21 -15.27 -3.33
CA THR A 25 -0.83 -16.32 -4.28
C THR A 25 -0.38 -15.72 -5.61
N ALA A 26 0.38 -16.50 -6.40
CA ALA A 26 0.87 -16.05 -7.71
C ALA A 26 -0.24 -15.79 -8.75
N THR A 27 -1.46 -16.27 -8.51
CA THR A 27 -2.61 -16.10 -9.42
C THR A 27 -3.84 -15.68 -8.64
N ARG A 28 -4.72 -14.90 -9.28
CA ARG A 28 -6.09 -14.66 -8.81
C ARG A 28 -6.90 -15.96 -8.80
N ASN A 29 -7.97 -16.02 -8.03
CA ASN A 29 -8.90 -17.16 -8.07
C ASN A 29 -9.77 -17.14 -9.34
N SER A 30 -10.66 -18.14 -9.49
CA SER A 30 -11.58 -18.25 -10.63
C SER A 30 -12.60 -17.11 -10.75
N LYS A 31 -12.76 -16.28 -9.71
CA LYS A 31 -13.59 -15.08 -9.72
C LYS A 31 -12.79 -13.80 -10.01
N GLY A 32 -11.50 -13.92 -10.32
CA GLY A 32 -10.62 -12.77 -10.56
C GLY A 32 -10.15 -12.05 -9.30
N GLN A 33 -10.35 -12.62 -8.10
CA GLN A 33 -9.97 -11.96 -6.84
C GLN A 33 -8.56 -12.33 -6.40
N LEU A 34 -7.89 -11.39 -5.72
CA LEU A 34 -6.66 -11.66 -4.97
C LEU A 34 -6.92 -12.70 -3.88
N VAL A 35 -5.96 -13.60 -3.67
CA VAL A 35 -6.07 -14.68 -2.67
C VAL A 35 -4.87 -14.60 -1.74
N PRO A 36 -5.06 -14.52 -0.41
CA PRO A 36 -3.96 -14.62 0.55
C PRO A 36 -3.26 -15.99 0.40
N ASP A 37 -1.93 -16.04 0.42
CA ASP A 37 -1.23 -17.31 0.30
C ASP A 37 -1.56 -18.23 1.49
N PRO A 38 -2.16 -19.42 1.28
CA PRO A 38 -2.61 -20.28 2.37
C PRO A 38 -1.47 -20.86 3.22
N LYS A 39 -0.21 -20.80 2.75
CA LYS A 39 0.96 -21.25 3.52
C LYS A 39 1.41 -20.19 4.53
N THR A 40 1.36 -18.92 4.17
CA THR A 40 1.84 -17.81 5.01
C THR A 40 0.71 -17.05 5.71
N PHE A 41 -0.48 -17.05 5.12
CA PHE A 41 -1.73 -16.48 5.66
C PHE A 41 -2.86 -17.53 5.71
N PRO A 42 -2.69 -18.66 6.41
CA PRO A 42 -3.68 -19.76 6.44
C PRO A 42 -5.05 -19.35 6.99
N SER A 43 -5.11 -18.29 7.82
CA SER A 43 -6.36 -17.74 8.36
C SER A 43 -6.96 -16.62 7.51
N GLY A 44 -6.25 -16.19 6.45
CA GLY A 44 -6.64 -15.08 5.59
C GLY A 44 -6.45 -13.69 6.22
N ILE A 45 -6.60 -12.66 5.37
CA ILE A 45 -6.35 -11.25 5.75
C ILE A 45 -7.41 -10.73 6.70
N LYS A 46 -8.69 -11.11 6.53
CA LYS A 46 -9.77 -10.68 7.44
C LYS A 46 -9.51 -11.11 8.90
N ALA A 47 -9.16 -12.37 9.13
CA ALA A 47 -8.86 -12.84 10.49
C ALA A 47 -7.65 -12.11 11.10
N LEU A 48 -6.65 -11.78 10.28
CA LEU A 48 -5.51 -10.99 10.72
C LEU A 48 -5.90 -9.53 11.04
N ALA A 49 -6.76 -8.91 10.23
CA ALA A 49 -7.31 -7.60 10.48
C ALA A 49 -8.09 -7.57 11.81
N ASP A 50 -9.00 -8.52 12.01
CA ASP A 50 -9.79 -8.63 13.24
C ASP A 50 -8.90 -8.77 14.49
N TYR A 51 -7.83 -9.56 14.39
CA TYR A 51 -6.84 -9.71 15.48
C TYR A 51 -6.06 -8.42 15.76
N ILE A 52 -5.66 -7.68 14.72
CA ILE A 52 -4.94 -6.39 14.84
C ILE A 52 -5.88 -5.33 15.41
N HIS A 53 -7.12 -5.25 14.93
CA HIS A 53 -8.15 -4.33 15.43
C HIS A 53 -8.50 -4.61 16.89
N GLY A 54 -8.54 -5.88 17.30
CA GLY A 54 -8.74 -6.28 18.70
C GLY A 54 -7.66 -5.77 19.66
N LYS A 55 -6.54 -5.25 19.14
CA LYS A 55 -5.45 -4.61 19.89
C LYS A 55 -5.48 -3.08 19.80
N GLY A 56 -6.50 -2.50 19.18
CA GLY A 56 -6.57 -1.06 18.92
C GLY A 56 -5.60 -0.58 17.83
N LEU A 57 -5.05 -1.51 17.04
CA LEU A 57 -4.16 -1.22 15.91
C LEU A 57 -4.94 -1.25 14.60
N LYS A 58 -4.30 -0.87 13.50
CA LYS A 58 -4.84 -0.83 12.13
C LYS A 58 -4.02 -1.72 11.21
N LEU A 59 -4.65 -2.37 10.24
CA LEU A 59 -3.97 -3.23 9.26
C LEU A 59 -3.76 -2.49 7.94
N GLY A 60 -2.54 -2.53 7.42
CA GLY A 60 -2.26 -2.15 6.04
C GLY A 60 -1.98 -3.33 5.13
N ILE A 61 -2.26 -3.15 3.85
CA ILE A 61 -1.94 -4.10 2.79
C ILE A 61 -1.21 -3.40 1.64
N TYR A 62 -0.74 -4.22 0.70
CA TYR A 62 0.03 -3.80 -0.45
C TYR A 62 -0.61 -4.29 -1.74
N SER A 63 -0.59 -3.47 -2.78
CA SER A 63 -0.80 -3.87 -4.17
C SER A 63 0.02 -2.97 -5.10
N ASP A 64 -0.20 -3.08 -6.40
CA ASP A 64 0.55 -2.39 -7.44
C ASP A 64 -0.39 -1.77 -8.48
N ALA A 65 -0.10 -0.54 -8.89
CA ALA A 65 -0.69 0.14 -10.04
C ALA A 65 -0.17 -0.43 -11.38
N GLY A 66 -0.05 -1.74 -11.46
CA GLY A 66 0.48 -2.49 -12.59
C GLY A 66 -0.20 -3.86 -12.70
N ILE A 67 0.12 -4.60 -13.77
CA ILE A 67 -0.46 -5.95 -13.96
C ILE A 67 0.10 -6.97 -12.96
N PHE A 68 1.30 -6.74 -12.44
CA PHE A 68 1.92 -7.51 -11.37
C PHE A 68 2.55 -6.59 -10.35
N THR A 69 2.70 -7.08 -9.13
CA THR A 69 3.55 -6.46 -8.12
C THR A 69 5.02 -6.60 -8.46
N CYS A 70 5.88 -5.80 -7.83
CA CYS A 70 7.33 -5.91 -7.97
C CYS A 70 7.89 -7.32 -7.70
N GLN A 71 7.24 -8.13 -6.86
CA GLN A 71 7.58 -9.54 -6.60
C GLN A 71 6.71 -10.55 -7.39
N VAL A 72 6.10 -10.10 -8.49
CA VAL A 72 5.36 -10.93 -9.45
C VAL A 72 4.19 -11.68 -8.79
N ARG A 73 3.42 -10.95 -7.99
CA ARG A 73 2.05 -11.32 -7.60
C ARG A 73 1.06 -10.52 -8.45
N PRO A 74 -0.23 -10.89 -8.53
CA PRO A 74 -1.18 -10.11 -9.30
C PRO A 74 -1.28 -8.67 -8.76
N GLY A 75 -1.07 -7.68 -9.63
CA GLY A 75 -1.30 -6.27 -9.32
C GLY A 75 -2.76 -5.88 -9.60
N SER A 76 -3.12 -4.64 -9.31
CA SER A 76 -4.52 -4.17 -9.31
C SER A 76 -4.89 -3.29 -10.50
N LEU A 77 -3.98 -3.07 -11.47
CA LEU A 77 -4.32 -2.33 -12.69
C LEU A 77 -5.47 -3.04 -13.44
N TYR A 78 -6.53 -2.28 -13.74
CA TYR A 78 -7.81 -2.76 -14.30
C TYR A 78 -8.66 -3.66 -13.38
N HIS A 79 -8.30 -3.79 -12.12
CA HIS A 79 -9.03 -4.52 -11.08
C HIS A 79 -9.32 -3.63 -9.85
N GLU A 80 -9.23 -2.31 -10.00
CA GLU A 80 -9.21 -1.36 -8.88
C GLU A 80 -10.47 -1.45 -8.03
N ASN A 81 -11.65 -1.48 -8.67
CA ASN A 81 -12.94 -1.59 -7.98
C ASN A 81 -13.06 -2.91 -7.22
N ASP A 82 -12.80 -4.04 -7.88
CA ASP A 82 -12.93 -5.37 -7.28
C ASP A 82 -11.96 -5.54 -6.10
N ASP A 83 -10.72 -5.06 -6.24
CA ASP A 83 -9.69 -5.20 -5.22
C ASP A 83 -9.91 -4.24 -4.04
N ALA A 84 -10.33 -3.00 -4.29
CA ALA A 84 -10.70 -2.06 -3.23
C ALA A 84 -11.83 -2.62 -2.36
N GLU A 85 -12.87 -3.16 -2.99
CA GLU A 85 -14.01 -3.74 -2.30
C GLU A 85 -13.63 -5.00 -1.51
N LEU A 86 -12.70 -5.80 -2.05
CA LEU A 86 -12.11 -6.92 -1.34
C LEU A 86 -11.32 -6.48 -0.10
N PHE A 87 -10.44 -5.47 -0.22
CA PHE A 87 -9.69 -4.91 0.90
C PHE A 87 -10.61 -4.34 1.97
N ALA A 88 -11.66 -3.61 1.57
CA ALA A 88 -12.66 -3.08 2.49
C ALA A 88 -13.41 -4.20 3.22
N SER A 89 -13.79 -5.28 2.52
CA SER A 89 -14.46 -6.45 3.11
C SER A 89 -13.60 -7.17 4.16
N TRP A 90 -12.28 -7.13 3.99
CA TRP A 90 -11.30 -7.66 4.93
C TRP A 90 -11.00 -6.75 6.10
N GLY A 91 -11.47 -5.50 6.09
CA GLY A 91 -11.19 -4.53 7.15
C GLY A 91 -9.80 -3.89 7.04
N VAL A 92 -9.21 -3.82 5.84
CA VAL A 92 -7.95 -3.10 5.63
C VAL A 92 -8.14 -1.60 5.91
N ASP A 93 -7.13 -0.95 6.49
CA ASP A 93 -7.15 0.47 6.88
C ASP A 93 -6.11 1.32 6.13
N TYR A 94 -5.22 0.68 5.39
CA TYR A 94 -4.12 1.32 4.66
C TYR A 94 -3.79 0.50 3.40
N LEU A 95 -3.57 1.16 2.27
CA LEU A 95 -3.05 0.57 1.04
C LEU A 95 -1.75 1.27 0.63
N LYS A 96 -0.63 0.53 0.58
CA LYS A 96 0.55 0.91 -0.22
C LYS A 96 0.31 0.45 -1.66
N TYR A 97 0.50 1.32 -2.63
CA TYR A 97 0.20 1.06 -4.04
C TYR A 97 1.42 1.37 -4.89
N ASP A 98 2.08 0.32 -5.39
CA ASP A 98 3.38 0.39 -6.05
C ASP A 98 3.27 0.64 -7.57
N ASN A 99 4.40 0.62 -8.28
CA ASN A 99 4.50 1.14 -9.65
C ASN A 99 5.17 0.19 -10.67
N CYS A 100 5.37 -1.08 -10.32
CA CYS A 100 5.96 -2.06 -11.22
C CYS A 100 4.98 -2.47 -12.34
N PHE A 101 5.47 -3.08 -13.42
CA PHE A 101 4.64 -3.64 -14.51
C PHE A 101 3.49 -2.72 -15.01
N ASN A 102 3.72 -1.42 -15.09
CA ASN A 102 2.71 -0.38 -15.31
C ASN A 102 2.27 -0.18 -16.77
N LEU A 103 2.72 -1.04 -17.70
CA LEU A 103 2.44 -0.97 -19.14
C LEU A 103 2.88 0.33 -19.82
N GLY A 104 3.75 1.13 -19.20
CA GLY A 104 4.15 2.45 -19.69
C GLY A 104 3.07 3.53 -19.55
N ILE A 105 2.00 3.26 -18.80
CA ILE A 105 0.95 4.23 -18.50
C ILE A 105 1.46 5.13 -17.37
N LYS A 106 1.19 6.43 -17.46
CA LYS A 106 1.64 7.42 -16.49
C LYS A 106 1.00 7.21 -15.10
N PRO A 107 1.68 7.55 -14.00
CA PRO A 107 1.10 7.45 -12.67
C PRO A 107 -0.16 8.31 -12.51
N GLU A 108 -0.22 9.50 -13.11
CA GLU A 108 -1.39 10.39 -13.07
C GLU A 108 -2.65 9.77 -13.71
N ASP A 109 -2.49 8.75 -14.56
CA ASP A 109 -3.60 8.02 -15.17
C ASP A 109 -3.98 6.74 -14.39
N ARG A 110 -3.06 6.15 -13.62
CA ARG A 110 -3.25 4.84 -12.95
C ARG A 110 -3.59 4.92 -11.48
N TYR A 111 -3.12 5.95 -10.78
CA TYR A 111 -3.38 6.12 -9.35
C TYR A 111 -4.79 6.67 -9.05
N PRO A 112 -5.35 7.63 -9.81
CA PRO A 112 -6.71 8.11 -9.54
C PRO A 112 -7.83 7.06 -9.61
N PRO A 113 -7.83 6.07 -10.54
CA PRO A 113 -8.80 4.98 -10.52
C PRO A 113 -8.85 4.21 -9.20
N MET A 114 -7.70 3.93 -8.58
CA MET A 114 -7.66 3.26 -7.28
C MET A 114 -8.11 4.19 -6.14
N ARG A 115 -7.79 5.49 -6.16
CA ARG A 115 -8.40 6.45 -5.23
C ARG A 115 -9.93 6.39 -5.29
N ASP A 116 -10.49 6.46 -6.50
CA ASP A 116 -11.93 6.47 -6.70
C ASP A 116 -12.58 5.17 -6.23
N ALA A 117 -11.94 4.03 -6.53
CA ALA A 117 -12.35 2.71 -6.04
C ALA A 117 -12.35 2.63 -4.51
N LEU A 118 -11.28 3.07 -3.84
CA LEU A 118 -11.19 3.08 -2.37
C LEU A 118 -12.29 3.94 -1.74
N ASN A 119 -12.51 5.15 -2.26
CA ASN A 119 -13.55 6.05 -1.78
C ASN A 119 -14.96 5.46 -1.95
N ALA A 120 -15.21 4.73 -3.05
CA ALA A 120 -16.50 4.11 -3.32
C ALA A 120 -16.86 2.99 -2.33
N THR A 121 -15.88 2.42 -1.61
CA THR A 121 -16.14 1.37 -0.60
C THR A 121 -16.79 1.90 0.69
N GLU A 122 -16.83 3.22 0.87
CA GLU A 122 -17.23 3.92 2.11
C GLU A 122 -16.40 3.56 3.36
N ARG A 123 -15.34 2.74 3.22
CA ARG A 123 -14.37 2.48 4.28
C ARG A 123 -13.20 3.45 4.14
N THR A 124 -12.83 4.12 5.23
CA THR A 124 -11.61 4.94 5.26
C THR A 124 -10.36 4.05 5.17
N ILE A 125 -9.70 4.07 4.01
CA ILE A 125 -8.43 3.37 3.76
C ILE A 125 -7.38 4.44 3.43
N PHE A 126 -6.32 4.54 4.23
CA PHE A 126 -5.21 5.44 3.96
C PHE A 126 -4.52 5.03 2.66
N TYR A 127 -4.37 5.93 1.70
CA TYR A 127 -3.84 5.63 0.38
C TYR A 127 -2.42 6.18 0.20
N SER A 128 -1.45 5.28 0.13
CA SER A 128 -0.02 5.59 0.02
C SER A 128 0.51 5.24 -1.37
N LEU A 129 0.80 6.26 -2.16
CA LEU A 129 1.36 6.12 -3.50
C LEU A 129 2.86 5.77 -3.43
N CYS A 130 3.28 4.77 -4.19
CA CYS A 130 4.66 4.29 -4.21
C CYS A 130 5.16 4.26 -5.66
N GLU A 131 5.25 5.42 -6.30
CA GLU A 131 5.76 5.56 -7.68
C GLU A 131 7.24 5.98 -7.78
N TRP A 132 7.91 6.08 -6.63
CA TRP A 132 9.35 6.34 -6.50
C TRP A 132 9.83 7.76 -6.90
N GLY A 133 8.93 8.75 -6.87
CA GLY A 133 9.17 10.11 -7.34
C GLY A 133 8.98 10.30 -8.85
N VAL A 134 8.42 9.32 -9.56
CA VAL A 134 8.24 9.35 -11.02
C VAL A 134 7.16 10.35 -11.42
N ASP A 135 7.49 11.26 -12.33
CA ASP A 135 6.61 12.36 -12.75
C ASP A 135 6.23 13.32 -11.59
N ASP A 136 7.18 13.54 -10.66
CA ASP A 136 7.15 14.59 -9.63
C ASP A 136 5.85 14.63 -8.79
N PRO A 137 5.55 13.57 -8.00
CA PRO A 137 4.26 13.39 -7.29
C PRO A 137 3.87 14.54 -6.39
N ALA A 138 4.85 15.25 -5.82
CA ALA A 138 4.59 16.41 -4.97
C ALA A 138 3.75 17.50 -5.67
N LEU A 139 3.69 17.51 -7.01
CA LEU A 139 2.92 18.47 -7.80
C LEU A 139 1.46 18.07 -8.03
N TRP A 140 1.07 16.80 -7.80
CA TRP A 140 -0.25 16.30 -8.18
C TRP A 140 -0.88 15.27 -7.23
N ALA A 141 -0.08 14.57 -6.42
CA ALA A 141 -0.55 13.46 -5.59
C ALA A 141 -1.37 13.88 -4.37
N ASP A 142 -1.35 15.18 -4.00
CA ASP A 142 -2.16 15.78 -2.92
C ASP A 142 -3.66 15.59 -3.12
N LYS A 143 -4.10 15.54 -4.38
CA LYS A 143 -5.50 15.30 -4.78
C LYS A 143 -5.80 13.82 -5.00
N VAL A 144 -4.81 12.95 -4.86
CA VAL A 144 -4.91 11.53 -5.20
C VAL A 144 -4.86 10.65 -3.97
N GLY A 145 -3.88 10.82 -3.09
CA GLY A 145 -3.74 10.00 -1.88
C GLY A 145 -3.29 10.79 -0.66
N ASN A 146 -2.96 10.08 0.39
CA ASN A 146 -2.59 10.64 1.68
C ASN A 146 -1.07 10.77 1.87
N SER A 147 -0.28 10.03 1.09
CA SER A 147 1.17 10.18 1.00
C SER A 147 1.67 9.67 -0.34
N TRP A 148 2.87 10.09 -0.73
CA TRP A 148 3.59 9.58 -1.89
C TRP A 148 5.07 9.40 -1.58
N ARG A 149 5.67 8.36 -2.15
CA ARG A 149 7.13 8.20 -2.19
C ARG A 149 7.73 9.25 -3.13
N THR A 150 8.85 9.83 -2.73
CA THR A 150 9.55 10.88 -3.51
C THR A 150 10.85 10.40 -4.14
N THR A 151 11.25 9.15 -3.85
CA THR A 151 12.51 8.54 -4.30
C THR A 151 12.35 7.04 -4.53
N ASP A 152 13.33 6.44 -5.21
CA ASP A 152 13.62 5.00 -5.16
C ASP A 152 13.80 4.46 -3.74
N ASP A 153 13.91 3.14 -3.62
CA ASP A 153 13.92 2.43 -2.34
C ASP A 153 15.10 2.81 -1.45
N ILE A 154 14.82 2.84 -0.14
CA ILE A 154 15.84 2.96 0.89
C ILE A 154 16.57 1.63 1.07
N ASN A 155 17.88 1.72 1.28
CA ASN A 155 18.73 0.61 1.70
C ASN A 155 19.37 0.94 3.06
N ASP A 156 19.72 -0.08 3.84
CA ASP A 156 20.37 0.09 5.14
C ASP A 156 21.85 0.49 5.00
N SER A 157 22.06 1.72 4.54
CA SER A 157 23.36 2.34 4.35
C SER A 157 23.27 3.85 4.54
N TRP A 158 24.33 4.45 5.08
CA TRP A 158 24.43 5.89 5.25
C TRP A 158 24.16 6.66 3.96
N ALA A 159 24.76 6.20 2.85
CA ALA A 159 24.62 6.86 1.55
C ALA A 159 23.17 6.89 1.05
N SER A 160 22.43 5.80 1.20
CA SER A 160 21.01 5.75 0.83
C SER A 160 20.19 6.72 1.69
N MET A 161 20.39 6.68 3.01
CA MET A 161 19.67 7.55 3.95
C MET A 161 19.89 9.03 3.64
N THR A 162 21.14 9.48 3.50
CA THR A 162 21.43 10.89 3.21
C THR A 162 20.94 11.31 1.83
N THR A 163 21.08 10.44 0.83
CA THR A 163 20.61 10.74 -0.54
C THR A 163 19.09 10.93 -0.59
N ILE A 164 18.34 10.07 0.10
CA ILE A 164 16.87 10.18 0.15
C ILE A 164 16.45 11.47 0.87
N ALA A 165 17.13 11.82 1.97
CA ALA A 165 16.87 13.07 2.66
C ALA A 165 17.08 14.29 1.75
N ASP A 166 18.21 14.34 1.03
CA ASP A 166 18.53 15.44 0.11
C ASP A 166 17.55 15.51 -1.08
N LEU A 167 17.20 14.36 -1.66
CA LEU A 167 16.24 14.30 -2.78
C LEU A 167 14.81 14.67 -2.36
N ASN A 168 14.44 14.41 -1.11
CA ASN A 168 13.13 14.80 -0.59
C ASN A 168 13.06 16.29 -0.22
N ASP A 169 14.16 16.89 0.21
CA ASP A 169 14.21 18.28 0.69
C ASP A 169 13.68 19.30 -0.35
N LYS A 170 13.91 19.05 -1.65
CA LYS A 170 13.38 19.91 -2.72
C LYS A 170 11.84 20.03 -2.72
N TRP A 171 11.15 19.08 -2.11
CA TRP A 171 9.68 19.03 -2.01
C TRP A 171 9.14 19.61 -0.71
N ALA A 172 9.98 20.16 0.18
CA ALA A 172 9.56 20.65 1.50
C ALA A 172 8.40 21.67 1.46
N ALA A 173 8.24 22.42 0.37
CA ALA A 173 7.15 23.37 0.18
C ALA A 173 5.77 22.73 -0.09
N TYR A 174 5.72 21.42 -0.36
CA TYR A 174 4.53 20.64 -0.68
C TYR A 174 4.10 19.69 0.46
N ALA A 175 4.77 19.78 1.61
CA ALA A 175 4.52 18.97 2.80
C ALA A 175 3.46 19.58 3.73
#